data_AF-A3RL55-F1
#
_entry.id   AF-A3RL55-F1
#
_cell.length_a   1.000
_cell.length_b   1.000
_cell.length_c   1.000
_cell.angle_alpha   90.00
_cell.angle_beta   90.00
_cell.angle_gamma   90.00
#
_symmetry.space_group_name_H-M   'P 1'
#
loop_
_entity.id
_entity.type
_entity.pdbx_description
1 polymer ?
#
loop_
_entity_poly.entity_id
_entity_poly.type
_entity_poly.pdbx_seq_one_letter_code
_entity_poly.pdbx_strand_id
1 'polypeptide(L)'
;HATENERTTQVPTSSNRGKPERRKAAEQFDEYINKMIQLDKRKHTQNLAFNIKLSRIKTEYLNGLKEKSEAELPSKIKAELDAAFKQFKKDTLPTEPEKKVAEAQKKVEEAEKKAKAQKEEDRRNYPTNTYKTLELEIAEFDVEVKKAELELVKEEAKKPLNEGTIKQAKEKVESKKAEATRLENIKTDRKKAEEEAKRKADAKEQDESKRRTKRAVPGELATPDKKENDAESSDSSVGEETLPSPSLKSGKKVAEAEKKVEEAEKKAKAQKEEDRRNYPSNTYFSLELEISESDVEVKKAEFELVKEEAKEPRNEEKVKQAKAKVESKKAVATRLENIKTDRKKAEEEAKRKAAEEDKVKEKPAEQPQPAPAPQPEKPTEEPENPAPAPKPEKPAEQPQ
;
A
#
# COMPACT_ATOMS: atom_id res chain seq x y z
N HIS A 1 -39.14 89.12 10.09
CA HIS A 1 -38.09 88.59 9.21
C HIS A 1 -36.90 89.53 9.28
N ALA A 2 -35.85 89.12 9.99
CA ALA A 2 -34.60 89.85 10.16
C ALA A 2 -33.53 89.21 9.27
N THR A 3 -32.82 90.06 8.54
CA THR A 3 -31.54 89.80 7.90
C THR A 3 -30.44 89.85 8.95
N GLU A 4 -29.52 88.88 8.95
CA GLU A 4 -28.06 89.11 9.05
C GLU A 4 -27.25 87.81 9.14
N ASN A 5 -26.06 87.89 8.54
CA ASN A 5 -24.80 87.24 8.90
C ASN A 5 -24.33 85.94 8.21
N GLU A 6 -23.38 86.18 7.30
CA GLU A 6 -22.03 85.61 7.29
C GLU A 6 -21.87 84.10 7.09
N ARG A 7 -21.67 83.71 5.82
CA ARG A 7 -20.85 82.54 5.51
C ARG A 7 -19.52 83.01 4.93
N THR A 8 -18.59 83.15 5.86
CA THR A 8 -17.16 83.27 5.66
C THR A 8 -16.65 82.33 4.59
N THR A 9 -16.02 82.93 3.58
CA THR A 9 -15.18 82.29 2.58
C THR A 9 -14.07 81.52 3.29
N GLN A 10 -14.20 80.19 3.43
CA GLN A 10 -13.07 79.36 3.82
C GLN A 10 -12.16 79.23 2.59
N VAL A 11 -11.21 80.17 2.50
CA VAL A 11 -10.05 80.07 1.63
C VAL A 11 -9.37 78.72 1.92
N PRO A 12 -9.15 77.85 0.93
CA PRO A 12 -8.44 76.60 1.17
C PRO A 12 -7.01 76.95 1.56
N THR A 13 -6.68 76.66 2.82
CA THR A 13 -5.34 76.77 3.40
C THR A 13 -4.34 76.04 2.51
N SER A 14 -3.30 76.76 2.12
CA SER A 14 -2.28 76.43 1.10
C SER A 14 -1.32 75.27 1.46
N SER A 15 -1.72 74.35 2.34
CA SER A 15 -0.82 73.30 2.86
C SER A 15 -0.71 72.04 1.98
N ASN A 16 -1.60 71.84 0.99
CA ASN A 16 -1.68 70.58 0.22
C ASN A 16 -1.10 70.61 -1.20
N ARG A 17 -0.25 71.59 -1.55
CA ARG A 17 0.61 71.49 -2.75
C ARG A 17 1.87 70.68 -2.44
N GLY A 18 1.69 69.39 -2.16
CA GLY A 18 2.81 68.43 -2.22
C GLY A 18 3.45 68.54 -3.60
N LYS A 19 4.74 68.89 -3.65
CA LYS A 19 5.43 69.30 -4.88
C LYS A 19 5.17 68.32 -6.04
N PRO A 20 4.78 68.80 -7.24
CA PRO A 20 4.38 67.94 -8.35
C PRO A 20 5.47 66.93 -8.76
N GLU A 21 6.74 67.28 -8.57
CA GLU A 21 7.89 66.39 -8.81
C GLU A 21 7.91 65.18 -7.87
N ARG A 22 7.58 65.35 -6.58
CA ARG A 22 7.50 64.23 -5.63
C ARG A 22 6.36 63.29 -5.96
N ARG A 23 5.25 63.79 -6.49
CA ARG A 23 4.12 62.95 -6.94
C ARG A 23 4.52 62.12 -8.15
N LYS A 24 5.13 62.74 -9.16
CA LYS A 24 5.66 62.03 -10.34
C LYS A 24 6.72 60.98 -9.97
N ALA A 25 7.65 61.32 -9.07
CA ALA A 25 8.65 60.37 -8.58
C ALA A 25 8.02 59.19 -7.82
N ALA A 26 6.99 59.44 -7.02
CA ALA A 26 6.26 58.38 -6.33
C ALA A 26 5.52 57.47 -7.31
N GLU A 27 4.88 58.03 -8.33
CA GLU A 27 4.18 57.28 -9.39
C GLU A 27 5.15 56.39 -10.18
N GLN A 28 6.33 56.91 -10.56
CA GLN A 28 7.37 56.12 -11.23
C GLN A 28 7.91 54.97 -10.35
N PHE A 29 8.06 55.22 -9.05
CA PHE A 29 8.44 54.19 -8.08
C PHE A 29 7.38 53.08 -7.96
N ASP A 30 6.11 53.48 -7.88
CA ASP A 30 4.99 52.54 -7.81
C ASP A 30 4.81 51.77 -9.13
N GLU A 31 5.02 52.41 -10.28
CA GLU A 31 4.99 51.76 -11.59
C GLU A 31 6.10 50.72 -11.74
N TYR A 32 7.33 51.04 -11.31
CA TYR A 32 8.45 50.08 -11.28
C TYR A 32 8.16 48.88 -10.38
N ILE A 33 7.63 49.15 -9.18
CA ILE A 33 7.18 48.13 -8.24
C ILE A 33 6.09 47.26 -8.87
N ASN A 34 5.02 47.85 -9.40
CA ASN A 34 3.90 47.12 -10.00
C ASN A 34 4.33 46.30 -11.22
N LYS A 35 5.30 46.78 -12.02
CA LYS A 35 5.87 46.03 -13.15
C LYS A 35 6.67 44.80 -12.68
N MET A 36 7.43 44.94 -11.60
CA MET A 36 8.23 43.86 -11.04
C MET A 36 7.36 42.85 -10.29
N ILE A 37 6.29 43.32 -9.67
CA ILE A 37 5.52 42.59 -8.68
C ILE A 37 4.22 42.03 -9.28
N GLN A 38 4.19 40.71 -9.49
CA GLN A 38 2.95 39.93 -9.56
C GLN A 38 2.69 39.30 -8.18
N LEU A 39 2.03 40.03 -7.27
CA LEU A 39 1.73 39.52 -5.92
C LEU A 39 0.65 38.44 -5.97
N ASP A 40 0.97 37.24 -5.48
CA ASP A 40 -0.04 36.23 -5.16
C ASP A 40 -0.75 36.65 -3.86
N LYS A 41 -2.05 36.97 -3.96
CA LYS A 41 -2.89 37.38 -2.83
C LYS A 41 -2.93 36.32 -1.72
N ARG A 42 -2.60 35.05 -2.01
CA ARG A 42 -2.59 33.94 -1.05
C ARG A 42 -1.43 33.97 -0.04
N LYS A 43 -0.38 34.77 -0.26
CA LYS A 43 0.80 34.84 0.62
C LYS A 43 0.87 36.14 1.44
N HIS A 44 -0.25 36.54 2.05
CA HIS A 44 -0.44 37.84 2.68
C HIS A 44 0.64 38.21 3.74
N THR A 45 1.07 37.27 4.58
CA THR A 45 2.04 37.56 5.66
C THR A 45 3.46 37.82 5.14
N GLN A 46 3.91 37.06 4.14
CA GLN A 46 5.21 37.26 3.47
C GLN A 46 5.20 38.55 2.65
N ASN A 47 4.06 38.85 2.01
CA ASN A 47 3.84 40.10 1.28
C ASN A 47 3.89 41.32 2.22
N LEU A 48 3.43 41.22 3.46
CA LEU A 48 3.48 42.34 4.43
C LEU A 48 4.92 42.75 4.77
N ALA A 49 5.78 41.79 5.11
CA ALA A 49 7.18 42.08 5.43
C ALA A 49 7.93 42.67 4.23
N PHE A 50 7.64 42.18 3.02
CA PHE A 50 8.19 42.72 1.78
C PHE A 50 7.66 44.13 1.47
N ASN A 51 6.35 44.38 1.63
CA ASN A 51 5.74 45.70 1.47
C ASN A 51 6.30 46.72 2.47
N ILE A 52 6.63 46.31 3.70
CA ILE A 52 7.29 47.18 4.69
C ILE A 52 8.70 47.57 4.20
N LYS A 53 9.48 46.63 3.63
CA LYS A 53 10.80 46.93 3.05
C LYS A 53 10.69 47.87 1.85
N LEU A 54 9.76 47.61 0.93
CA LEU A 54 9.51 48.49 -0.22
C LEU A 54 9.08 49.89 0.20
N SER A 55 8.23 49.99 1.22
CA SER A 55 7.80 51.27 1.78
C SER A 55 8.96 52.06 2.36
N ARG A 56 9.92 51.40 3.03
CA ARG A 56 11.15 52.05 3.53
C ARG A 56 12.00 52.61 2.40
N ILE A 57 12.26 51.81 1.37
CA ILE A 57 13.00 52.24 0.16
C ILE A 57 12.27 53.42 -0.51
N LYS A 58 10.93 53.39 -0.59
CA LYS A 58 10.11 54.50 -1.12
C LYS A 58 10.30 55.77 -0.30
N THR A 59 10.25 55.68 1.03
CA THR A 59 10.42 56.84 1.90
C THR A 59 11.84 57.42 1.81
N GLU A 60 12.86 56.57 1.72
CA GLU A 60 14.25 57.01 1.55
C GLU A 60 14.46 57.69 0.19
N TYR A 61 13.91 57.12 -0.89
CA TYR A 61 13.92 57.74 -2.22
C TYR A 61 13.29 59.13 -2.22
N LEU A 62 12.06 59.23 -1.70
CA LEU A 62 11.32 60.49 -1.69
C LEU A 62 11.98 61.54 -0.79
N ASN A 63 12.67 61.14 0.28
CA ASN A 63 13.40 62.04 1.15
C ASN A 63 14.75 62.49 0.56
N GLY A 64 15.41 61.63 -0.22
CA GLY A 64 16.66 61.93 -0.92
C GLY A 64 16.51 62.81 -2.16
N LEU A 65 15.28 62.97 -2.68
CA LEU A 65 14.93 63.89 -3.77
C LEU A 65 15.15 65.36 -3.35
N LYS A 66 16.34 65.90 -3.66
CA LYS A 66 16.55 67.36 -3.71
C LYS A 66 15.74 67.95 -4.85
N GLU A 67 15.17 69.14 -4.62
CA GLU A 67 14.15 69.85 -5.43
C GLU A 67 14.46 70.11 -6.93
N LYS A 68 15.54 69.55 -7.49
CA LYS A 68 15.96 69.78 -8.89
C LYS A 68 16.38 68.51 -9.62
N SER A 69 16.19 67.33 -9.06
CA SER A 69 16.64 66.08 -9.70
C SER A 69 15.60 65.56 -10.69
N GLU A 70 16.08 65.36 -11.92
CA GLU A 70 15.36 64.86 -13.08
C GLU A 70 14.74 63.49 -12.78
N ALA A 71 13.52 63.29 -13.27
CA ALA A 71 12.50 62.36 -12.77
C ALA A 71 12.76 60.85 -13.00
N GLU A 72 14.01 60.42 -13.20
CA GLU A 72 14.35 59.01 -13.37
C GLU A 72 14.74 58.35 -12.04
N LEU A 73 14.22 57.13 -11.82
CA LEU A 73 14.62 56.27 -10.70
C LEU A 73 16.15 56.07 -10.71
N PRO A 74 16.88 56.53 -9.69
CA PRO A 74 18.32 56.46 -9.66
C PRO A 74 18.79 55.00 -9.58
N SER A 75 19.86 54.67 -10.30
CA SER A 75 20.39 53.29 -10.43
C SER A 75 20.66 52.61 -9.10
N LYS A 76 21.05 53.35 -8.06
CA LYS A 76 21.26 52.84 -6.70
C LYS A 76 19.98 52.23 -6.09
N ILE A 77 18.85 52.91 -6.27
CA ILE A 77 17.55 52.50 -5.73
C ILE A 77 16.97 51.36 -6.56
N LYS A 78 17.16 51.37 -7.89
CA LYS A 78 16.83 50.23 -8.75
C LYS A 78 17.58 48.96 -8.31
N ALA A 79 18.87 49.05 -8.04
CA ALA A 79 19.68 47.92 -7.58
C ALA A 79 19.22 47.38 -6.20
N GLU A 80 18.84 48.27 -5.28
CA GLU A 80 18.33 47.90 -3.96
C GLU A 80 16.93 47.25 -4.04
N LEU A 81 16.05 47.78 -4.90
CA LEU A 81 14.76 47.16 -5.24
C LEU A 81 14.96 45.76 -5.84
N ASP A 82 15.88 45.61 -6.80
CA ASP A 82 16.16 44.32 -7.43
C ASP A 82 16.76 43.31 -6.43
N ALA A 83 17.62 43.76 -5.51
CA ALA A 83 18.17 42.93 -4.44
C ALA A 83 17.07 42.49 -3.46
N ALA A 84 16.22 43.42 -3.03
CA ALA A 84 15.07 43.13 -2.18
C ALA A 84 14.10 42.16 -2.88
N PHE A 85 13.92 42.29 -4.20
CA PHE A 85 13.05 41.42 -4.98
C PHE A 85 13.64 40.02 -5.19
N LYS A 86 14.96 39.90 -5.42
CA LYS A 86 15.66 38.61 -5.47
C LYS A 86 15.59 37.88 -4.14
N GLN A 87 15.80 38.60 -3.03
CA GLN A 87 15.68 38.05 -1.68
C GLN A 87 14.24 37.63 -1.39
N PHE A 88 13.25 38.46 -1.74
CA PHE A 88 11.84 38.10 -1.64
C PHE A 88 11.50 36.86 -2.47
N LYS A 89 11.92 36.78 -3.73
CA LYS A 89 11.73 35.57 -4.54
C LYS A 89 12.40 34.35 -3.92
N LYS A 90 13.57 34.50 -3.29
CA LYS A 90 14.25 33.41 -2.57
C LYS A 90 13.51 32.98 -1.30
N ASP A 91 12.91 33.92 -0.58
CA ASP A 91 12.20 33.68 0.69
C ASP A 91 10.72 33.27 0.46
N THR A 92 10.18 33.51 -0.73
CA THR A 92 8.74 33.36 -1.05
C THR A 92 8.46 32.34 -2.15
N LEU A 93 9.39 32.07 -3.07
CA LEU A 93 9.24 30.95 -3.99
C LEU A 93 9.64 29.67 -3.25
N PRO A 94 8.81 28.62 -3.32
CA PRO A 94 9.27 27.33 -2.85
C PRO A 94 10.50 26.97 -3.66
N THR A 95 11.62 26.78 -2.95
CA THR A 95 12.86 26.25 -3.53
C THR A 95 12.50 24.96 -4.28
N GLU A 96 13.18 24.59 -5.37
CA GLU A 96 12.91 23.32 -6.07
C GLU A 96 12.67 22.11 -5.14
N PRO A 97 13.43 21.92 -4.04
CA PRO A 97 13.13 20.88 -3.06
C PRO A 97 11.78 21.06 -2.34
N GLU A 98 11.37 22.27 -1.98
CA GLU A 98 10.06 22.52 -1.32
C GLU A 98 8.89 22.21 -2.25
N LYS A 99 9.01 22.49 -3.56
CA LYS A 99 7.99 22.07 -4.54
C LYS A 99 7.87 20.55 -4.59
N LYS A 100 9.00 19.83 -4.58
CA LYS A 100 9.02 18.36 -4.56
C LYS A 100 8.42 17.80 -3.26
N VAL A 101 8.73 18.40 -2.11
CA VAL A 101 8.14 18.03 -0.82
C VAL A 101 6.62 18.24 -0.83
N ALA A 102 6.14 19.38 -1.35
CA ALA A 102 4.71 19.67 -1.43
C ALA A 102 3.96 18.74 -2.40
N GLU A 103 4.56 18.41 -3.55
CA GLU A 103 4.00 17.43 -4.49
C GLU A 103 3.92 16.03 -3.85
N ALA A 104 4.99 15.59 -3.17
CA ALA A 104 5.02 14.32 -2.47
C ALA A 104 3.99 14.27 -1.31
N GLN A 105 3.81 15.37 -0.56
CA GLN A 105 2.76 15.50 0.45
C GLN A 105 1.36 15.30 -0.14
N LYS A 106 1.07 15.93 -1.27
CA LYS A 106 -0.22 15.77 -1.96
C LYS A 106 -0.46 14.31 -2.38
N LYS A 107 0.58 13.60 -2.85
CA LYS A 107 0.50 12.17 -3.20
C LYS A 107 0.21 11.30 -1.97
N VAL A 108 0.82 11.61 -0.82
CA VAL A 108 0.55 10.92 0.45
C VAL A 108 -0.91 11.12 0.87
N GLU A 109 -1.42 12.34 0.85
CA GLU A 109 -2.82 12.62 1.21
C GLU A 109 -3.82 11.93 0.27
N GLU A 110 -3.54 11.89 -1.02
CA GLU A 110 -4.37 11.16 -1.99
C GLU A 110 -4.40 9.65 -1.69
N ALA A 111 -3.25 9.05 -1.39
CA ALA A 111 -3.16 7.65 -1.02
C ALA A 111 -3.89 7.37 0.30
N GLU A 112 -3.77 8.25 1.30
CA GLU A 112 -4.49 8.11 2.58
C GLU A 112 -6.00 8.14 2.40
N LYS A 113 -6.50 8.99 1.49
CA LYS A 113 -7.93 9.01 1.15
C LYS A 113 -8.37 7.70 0.50
N LYS A 114 -7.56 7.12 -0.40
CA LYS A 114 -7.84 5.82 -1.02
C LYS A 114 -7.85 4.69 0.01
N ALA A 115 -6.86 4.65 0.90
CA ALA A 115 -6.82 3.66 1.99
C ALA A 115 -8.01 3.79 2.95
N LYS A 116 -8.43 5.02 3.29
CA LYS A 116 -9.63 5.27 4.10
C LYS A 116 -10.92 4.84 3.39
N ALA A 117 -11.03 5.10 2.09
CA ALA A 117 -12.17 4.65 1.29
C ALA A 117 -12.26 3.12 1.26
N GLN A 118 -11.13 2.44 1.00
CA GLN A 118 -11.06 0.98 1.04
C GLN A 118 -11.42 0.43 2.43
N LYS A 119 -10.95 1.08 3.50
CA LYS A 119 -11.27 0.70 4.88
C LYS A 119 -12.75 0.83 5.22
N GLU A 120 -13.42 1.84 4.70
CA GLU A 120 -14.86 1.99 4.85
C GLU A 120 -15.63 0.95 4.03
N GLU A 121 -15.20 0.69 2.79
CA GLU A 121 -15.77 -0.33 1.93
C GLU A 121 -15.65 -1.73 2.53
N ASP A 122 -14.48 -2.08 3.05
CA ASP A 122 -14.25 -3.35 3.75
C ASP A 122 -15.13 -3.50 4.98
N ARG A 123 -15.28 -2.42 5.78
CA ARG A 123 -16.16 -2.43 6.96
C ARG A 123 -17.62 -2.67 6.58
N ARG A 124 -18.07 -2.19 5.42
CA ARG A 124 -19.44 -2.38 4.93
C ARG A 124 -19.65 -3.77 4.33
N ASN A 125 -18.70 -4.24 3.52
CA ASN A 125 -18.80 -5.53 2.83
C ASN A 125 -18.52 -6.72 3.75
N TYR A 126 -17.67 -6.51 4.76
CA TYR A 126 -17.24 -7.56 5.68
C TYR A 126 -17.37 -7.12 7.15
N PRO A 127 -18.60 -6.82 7.63
CA PRO A 127 -18.84 -6.26 8.97
C PRO A 127 -18.45 -7.21 10.11
N THR A 128 -18.39 -8.51 9.85
CA THR A 128 -18.01 -9.56 10.81
C THR A 128 -16.55 -10.01 10.70
N ASN A 129 -15.80 -9.51 9.71
CA ASN A 129 -14.43 -9.96 9.47
C ASN A 129 -13.46 -9.36 10.49
N THR A 130 -12.69 -10.23 11.14
CA THR A 130 -11.67 -9.85 12.13
C THR A 130 -10.33 -9.47 11.48
N TYR A 131 -10.09 -9.94 10.26
CA TYR A 131 -8.83 -9.74 9.54
C TYR A 131 -8.95 -8.63 8.49
N LYS A 132 -7.84 -7.94 8.22
CA LYS A 132 -7.76 -6.95 7.13
C LYS A 132 -7.86 -7.65 5.78
N THR A 133 -8.55 -7.05 4.82
CA THR A 133 -8.50 -7.54 3.45
C THR A 133 -7.13 -7.24 2.84
N LEU A 134 -6.74 -8.06 1.87
CA LEU A 134 -5.50 -7.87 1.14
C LEU A 134 -5.50 -6.56 0.35
N GLU A 135 -6.68 -6.05 -0.04
CA GLU A 135 -6.84 -4.79 -0.77
C GLU A 135 -6.62 -3.58 0.14
N LEU A 136 -7.12 -3.64 1.37
CA LEU A 136 -6.83 -2.64 2.40
C LEU A 136 -5.36 -2.69 2.82
N GLU A 137 -4.78 -3.88 2.95
CA GLU A 137 -3.35 -4.06 3.25
C GLU A 137 -2.48 -3.43 2.16
N ILE A 138 -2.76 -3.68 0.88
CA ILE A 138 -2.09 -3.03 -0.26
C ILE A 138 -2.25 -1.50 -0.20
N ALA A 139 -3.45 -1.00 0.08
CA ALA A 139 -3.71 0.44 0.12
C ALA A 139 -3.02 1.14 1.30
N GLU A 140 -3.01 0.52 2.49
CA GLU A 140 -2.25 1.02 3.65
C GLU A 140 -0.73 0.98 3.38
N PHE A 141 -0.26 -0.04 2.67
CA PHE A 141 1.15 -0.17 2.32
C PHE A 141 1.62 0.87 1.29
N ASP A 142 0.80 1.18 0.28
CA ASP A 142 1.05 2.24 -0.70
C ASP A 142 1.17 3.63 -0.04
N VAL A 143 0.36 3.89 0.99
CA VAL A 143 0.52 5.09 1.84
C VAL A 143 1.89 5.10 2.52
N GLU A 144 2.32 3.95 3.04
CA GLU A 144 3.57 3.85 3.78
C GLU A 144 4.81 4.03 2.88
N VAL A 145 4.76 3.53 1.64
CA VAL A 145 5.78 3.77 0.61
C VAL A 145 5.86 5.26 0.29
N LYS A 146 4.72 5.91 0.02
CA LYS A 146 4.68 7.34 -0.31
C LYS A 146 5.14 8.23 0.85
N LYS A 147 4.86 7.84 2.11
CA LYS A 147 5.38 8.52 3.30
C LYS A 147 6.90 8.42 3.40
N ALA A 148 7.45 7.23 3.15
CA ALA A 148 8.89 7.04 3.15
C ALA A 148 9.58 7.82 2.00
N GLU A 149 8.98 7.87 0.81
CA GLU A 149 9.46 8.71 -0.30
C GLU A 149 9.43 10.20 0.06
N LEU A 150 8.36 10.66 0.73
CA LEU A 150 8.28 12.03 1.21
C LEU A 150 9.38 12.36 2.24
N GLU A 151 9.67 11.44 3.16
CA GLU A 151 10.74 11.58 4.14
C GLU A 151 12.12 11.66 3.45
N LEU A 152 12.34 10.83 2.43
CA LEU A 152 13.54 10.88 1.60
C LEU A 152 13.68 12.24 0.89
N VAL A 153 12.61 12.74 0.27
CA VAL A 153 12.61 14.05 -0.40
C VAL A 153 12.86 15.19 0.59
N LYS A 154 12.37 15.07 1.83
CA LYS A 154 12.66 16.03 2.91
C LYS A 154 14.11 15.96 3.39
N GLU A 155 14.70 14.77 3.51
CA GLU A 155 16.12 14.59 3.85
C GLU A 155 17.04 15.13 2.75
N GLU A 156 16.73 14.85 1.47
CA GLU A 156 17.47 15.41 0.33
C GLU A 156 17.33 16.93 0.20
N ALA A 157 16.27 17.51 0.79
CA ALA A 157 16.06 18.95 0.84
C ALA A 157 16.85 19.66 1.97
N LYS A 158 17.33 18.93 2.99
CA LYS A 158 18.04 19.52 4.14
C LYS A 158 19.46 19.94 3.74
N LYS A 159 19.90 21.10 4.25
CA LYS A 159 21.29 21.56 4.15
C LYS A 159 21.85 21.77 5.57
N PRO A 160 23.02 21.19 5.91
CA PRO A 160 23.89 20.36 5.07
C PRO A 160 23.29 18.98 4.77
N LEU A 161 23.68 18.41 3.63
CA LEU A 161 23.27 17.06 3.23
C LEU A 161 23.99 16.03 4.10
N ASN A 162 23.25 15.07 4.65
CA ASN A 162 23.82 13.93 5.36
C ASN A 162 23.66 12.68 4.49
N GLU A 163 24.73 12.28 3.80
CA GLU A 163 24.71 11.14 2.88
C GLU A 163 24.34 9.82 3.57
N GLY A 164 24.68 9.67 4.86
CA GLY A 164 24.37 8.47 5.63
C GLY A 164 22.87 8.30 5.87
N THR A 165 22.17 9.37 6.28
CA THR A 165 20.72 9.33 6.50
C THR A 165 19.97 9.19 5.19
N ILE A 166 20.42 9.82 4.11
CA ILE A 166 19.83 9.69 2.77
C ILE A 166 19.95 8.26 2.25
N LYS A 167 21.11 7.60 2.40
CA LYS A 167 21.30 6.19 2.01
C LYS A 167 20.36 5.26 2.78
N GLN A 168 20.26 5.45 4.11
CA GLN A 168 19.34 4.68 4.94
C GLN A 168 17.87 4.90 4.57
N ALA A 169 17.48 6.14 4.27
CA ALA A 169 16.13 6.47 3.82
C ALA A 169 15.82 5.84 2.45
N LYS A 170 16.79 5.80 1.53
CA LYS A 170 16.66 5.11 0.23
C LYS A 170 16.43 3.61 0.40
N GLU A 171 17.22 2.96 1.26
CA GLU A 171 17.07 1.53 1.56
C GLU A 171 15.69 1.22 2.17
N LYS A 172 15.20 2.06 3.09
CA LYS A 172 13.84 1.93 3.66
C LYS A 172 12.73 2.08 2.61
N VAL A 173 12.90 2.98 1.64
CA VAL A 173 11.94 3.15 0.55
C VAL A 173 11.95 1.92 -0.36
N GLU A 174 13.13 1.39 -0.67
CA GLU A 174 13.30 0.21 -1.52
C GLU A 174 12.73 -1.05 -0.87
N SER A 175 12.97 -1.26 0.43
CA SER A 175 12.41 -2.40 1.17
C SER A 175 10.88 -2.36 1.20
N LYS A 176 10.28 -1.19 1.41
CA LYS A 176 8.83 -1.01 1.37
C LYS A 176 8.27 -1.23 -0.03
N LYS A 177 8.92 -0.71 -1.07
CA LYS A 177 8.49 -0.98 -2.46
C LYS A 177 8.48 -2.47 -2.77
N ALA A 178 9.50 -3.22 -2.34
CA ALA A 178 9.55 -4.65 -2.54
C ALA A 178 8.39 -5.39 -1.86
N GLU A 179 8.02 -4.97 -0.64
CA GLU A 179 6.87 -5.54 0.08
C GLU A 179 5.53 -5.21 -0.59
N ALA A 180 5.35 -3.97 -1.08
CA ALA A 180 4.18 -3.59 -1.87
C ALA A 180 4.01 -4.48 -3.12
N THR A 181 5.11 -4.73 -3.84
CA THR A 181 5.11 -5.63 -5.02
C THR A 181 4.77 -7.07 -4.63
N ARG A 182 5.25 -7.56 -3.48
CA ARG A 182 4.87 -8.89 -2.98
C ARG A 182 3.37 -9.00 -2.72
N LEU A 183 2.77 -7.99 -2.08
CA LEU A 183 1.32 -7.97 -1.83
C LEU A 183 0.51 -7.95 -3.14
N GLU A 184 0.98 -7.20 -4.15
CA GLU A 184 0.37 -7.19 -5.48
C GLU A 184 0.45 -8.56 -6.17
N ASN A 185 1.60 -9.23 -6.12
CA ASN A 185 1.74 -10.59 -6.66
C ASN A 185 0.78 -11.56 -5.97
N ILE A 186 0.66 -11.53 -4.64
CA ILE A 186 -0.29 -12.36 -3.88
C ILE A 186 -1.74 -12.08 -4.34
N LYS A 187 -2.10 -10.81 -4.59
CA LYS A 187 -3.43 -10.46 -5.14
C LYS A 187 -3.66 -11.16 -6.48
N THR A 188 -2.68 -11.08 -7.38
CA THR A 188 -2.80 -11.67 -8.72
C THR A 188 -2.88 -13.19 -8.69
N ASP A 189 -2.09 -13.84 -7.85
CA ASP A 189 -2.08 -15.31 -7.71
C ASP A 189 -3.39 -15.81 -7.10
N ARG A 190 -3.93 -15.11 -6.08
CA ARG A 190 -5.26 -15.42 -5.52
C ARG A 190 -6.36 -15.29 -6.56
N LYS A 191 -6.31 -14.26 -7.40
CA LYS A 191 -7.30 -14.06 -8.48
C LYS A 191 -7.24 -15.16 -9.53
N LYS A 192 -6.03 -15.60 -9.92
CA LYS A 192 -5.84 -16.73 -10.84
C LYS A 192 -6.36 -18.04 -10.24
N ALA A 193 -6.05 -18.31 -8.96
CA ALA A 193 -6.53 -19.51 -8.27
C ALA A 193 -8.07 -19.54 -8.15
N GLU A 194 -8.71 -18.39 -7.88
CA GLU A 194 -10.17 -18.28 -7.85
C GLU A 194 -10.80 -18.51 -9.23
N GLU A 195 -10.21 -17.96 -10.30
CA GLU A 195 -10.69 -18.17 -11.66
C GLU A 195 -10.55 -19.64 -12.11
N GLU A 196 -9.42 -20.29 -11.80
CA GLU A 196 -9.20 -21.70 -12.09
C GLU A 196 -10.18 -22.60 -11.31
N ALA A 197 -10.46 -22.26 -10.05
CA ALA A 197 -11.46 -22.97 -9.24
C ALA A 197 -12.87 -22.84 -9.84
N LYS A 198 -13.26 -21.65 -10.32
CA LYS A 198 -14.54 -21.42 -11.01
C LYS A 198 -14.61 -22.24 -12.30
N ARG A 199 -13.57 -22.22 -13.14
CA ARG A 199 -13.51 -23.04 -14.38
C ARG A 199 -13.61 -24.54 -14.11
N LYS A 200 -12.99 -25.04 -13.02
CA LYS A 200 -13.08 -26.46 -12.62
C LYS A 200 -14.48 -26.82 -12.10
N ALA A 201 -15.17 -25.92 -11.41
CA ALA A 201 -16.56 -26.11 -11.01
C ALA A 201 -17.49 -26.19 -12.23
N ASP A 202 -17.35 -25.26 -13.18
CA ASP A 202 -18.15 -25.23 -14.42
C ASP A 202 -17.86 -26.45 -15.32
N ALA A 203 -16.61 -26.93 -15.36
CA ALA A 203 -16.23 -28.13 -16.11
C ALA A 203 -16.77 -29.42 -15.46
N LYS A 204 -16.90 -29.46 -14.13
CA LYS A 204 -17.50 -30.60 -13.41
C LYS A 204 -19.01 -30.70 -13.68
N GLU A 205 -19.69 -29.56 -13.80
CA GLU A 205 -21.11 -29.48 -14.19
C GLU A 205 -21.36 -30.00 -15.63
N GLN A 206 -20.38 -29.82 -16.54
CA GLN A 206 -20.44 -30.38 -17.90
C GLN A 206 -19.99 -31.85 -18.03
N ASP A 207 -19.17 -32.40 -17.14
CA ASP A 207 -18.77 -33.82 -17.17
C ASP A 207 -19.84 -34.72 -16.51
N GLU A 208 -20.54 -34.23 -15.48
CA GLU A 208 -21.67 -34.96 -14.86
C GLU A 208 -22.84 -35.18 -15.83
N SER A 209 -23.06 -34.26 -16.77
CA SER A 209 -24.06 -34.41 -17.83
C SER A 209 -23.67 -35.43 -18.91
N LYS A 210 -22.40 -35.85 -18.99
CA LYS A 210 -21.90 -36.86 -19.96
C LYS A 210 -21.68 -38.26 -19.37
N ARG A 211 -21.44 -38.38 -18.05
CA ARG A 211 -21.18 -39.68 -17.40
C ARG A 211 -22.40 -40.53 -17.08
N ARG A 212 -23.63 -40.04 -17.33
CA ARG A 212 -24.85 -40.83 -17.08
C ARG A 212 -25.17 -41.89 -18.15
N THR A 213 -24.35 -42.05 -19.19
CA THR A 213 -24.69 -42.92 -20.35
C THR A 213 -23.97 -44.26 -20.44
N LYS A 214 -22.97 -44.62 -19.60
CA LYS A 214 -22.37 -45.97 -19.68
C LYS A 214 -21.99 -46.54 -18.30
N ARG A 215 -22.70 -47.59 -17.88
CA ARG A 215 -22.44 -48.46 -16.72
C ARG A 215 -21.84 -49.80 -17.21
N ALA A 216 -21.12 -50.48 -16.30
CA ALA A 216 -20.65 -51.89 -16.30
C ALA A 216 -19.23 -52.08 -16.91
N VAL A 217 -18.24 -52.75 -16.30
CA VAL A 217 -18.18 -53.99 -15.50
C VAL A 217 -16.89 -53.97 -14.63
N PRO A 218 -16.83 -54.61 -13.44
CA PRO A 218 -15.66 -54.62 -12.53
C PRO A 218 -14.70 -55.80 -12.78
N GLY A 219 -13.43 -55.67 -12.37
CA GLY A 219 -12.42 -56.73 -12.45
C GLY A 219 -11.26 -56.53 -11.47
N GLU A 220 -10.92 -57.62 -10.80
CA GLU A 220 -10.07 -57.83 -9.62
C GLU A 220 -8.55 -57.90 -9.86
N LEU A 221 -7.80 -57.76 -8.75
CA LEU A 221 -6.48 -58.34 -8.38
C LEU A 221 -5.20 -57.95 -9.15
N ALA A 222 -4.19 -57.45 -8.41
CA ALA A 222 -3.00 -58.22 -8.00
C ALA A 222 -1.86 -57.32 -7.48
N THR A 223 -1.40 -57.55 -6.24
CA THR A 223 0.00 -57.33 -5.82
C THR A 223 0.85 -58.53 -6.29
N PRO A 224 2.10 -58.30 -6.71
CA PRO A 224 3.27 -58.89 -6.01
C PRO A 224 4.50 -57.95 -6.10
N ASP A 225 5.64 -58.07 -5.41
CA ASP A 225 6.19 -58.84 -4.28
C ASP A 225 7.67 -58.35 -4.19
N LYS A 226 8.26 -58.41 -2.98
CA LYS A 226 9.71 -58.35 -2.62
C LYS A 226 10.62 -57.23 -3.18
N LYS A 227 11.44 -56.62 -2.30
CA LYS A 227 12.80 -57.14 -2.00
C LYS A 227 13.58 -56.31 -0.97
N GLU A 228 14.23 -57.08 -0.08
CA GLU A 228 15.39 -56.86 0.81
C GLU A 228 16.26 -55.60 0.59
N ASN A 229 16.71 -54.99 1.69
CA ASN A 229 18.06 -55.20 2.23
C ASN A 229 18.28 -54.45 3.56
N ASP A 230 18.90 -55.17 4.50
CA ASP A 230 19.58 -54.69 5.70
C ASP A 230 20.76 -53.76 5.36
N ALA A 231 21.07 -52.82 6.26
CA ALA A 231 22.44 -52.39 6.58
C ALA A 231 22.45 -51.52 7.85
N GLU A 232 22.87 -52.10 8.96
CA GLU A 232 23.56 -51.37 10.03
C GLU A 232 24.93 -50.89 9.52
N SER A 233 25.40 -49.71 9.93
CA SER A 233 26.75 -49.55 10.52
C SER A 233 27.04 -48.10 10.97
N SER A 234 27.55 -48.01 12.22
CA SER A 234 28.70 -47.22 12.68
C SER A 234 28.57 -45.69 12.72
N ASP A 235 28.67 -45.03 13.87
CA ASP A 235 29.68 -45.02 14.95
C ASP A 235 30.93 -44.15 14.67
N SER A 236 31.13 -43.20 15.57
CA SER A 236 32.35 -42.49 15.97
C SER A 236 33.09 -41.58 14.96
N SER A 237 33.33 -40.33 15.37
CA SER A 237 34.70 -39.77 15.37
C SER A 237 34.82 -38.60 16.35
N VAL A 238 35.89 -38.70 17.13
CA VAL A 238 36.33 -37.89 18.26
C VAL A 238 37.23 -36.73 17.79
N GLY A 239 37.25 -35.64 18.57
CA GLY A 239 38.47 -34.85 18.80
C GLY A 239 38.45 -33.43 18.27
N GLU A 240 38.46 -32.44 19.16
CA GLU A 240 39.68 -31.68 19.48
C GLU A 240 39.40 -30.67 20.62
N GLU A 241 40.15 -30.81 21.71
CA GLU A 241 40.19 -29.88 22.84
C GLU A 241 40.97 -28.61 22.46
N THR A 242 40.40 -27.44 22.74
CA THR A 242 41.19 -26.24 23.03
C THR A 242 40.51 -25.44 24.15
N LEU A 243 41.32 -25.14 25.17
CA LEU A 243 40.97 -24.55 26.47
C LEU A 243 40.29 -23.18 26.35
N PRO A 244 39.28 -22.83 27.19
CA PRO A 244 38.68 -21.51 27.09
C PRO A 244 39.23 -20.49 28.09
N SER A 245 40.06 -19.56 27.59
CA SER A 245 40.30 -18.24 28.20
C SER A 245 39.01 -17.39 28.25
N PRO A 246 38.87 -16.44 29.20
CA PRO A 246 37.58 -15.81 29.55
C PRO A 246 36.95 -14.89 28.48
N SER A 247 37.67 -14.57 27.39
CA SER A 247 37.13 -13.84 26.22
C SER A 247 36.23 -14.72 25.31
N LEU A 248 36.25 -16.04 25.51
CA LEU A 248 35.55 -17.01 24.66
C LEU A 248 34.03 -17.14 24.90
N LYS A 249 33.42 -16.40 25.84
CA LYS A 249 31.96 -16.51 26.08
C LYS A 249 31.12 -15.96 24.93
N SER A 250 31.55 -14.89 24.27
CA SER A 250 30.86 -14.36 23.08
C SER A 250 31.26 -15.14 21.82
N GLY A 251 32.55 -15.49 21.65
CA GLY A 251 33.05 -16.29 20.53
C GLY A 251 32.41 -17.68 20.41
N LYS A 252 32.22 -18.42 21.51
CA LYS A 252 31.52 -19.71 21.50
C LYS A 252 30.06 -19.58 21.06
N LYS A 253 29.36 -18.53 21.51
CA LYS A 253 27.95 -18.28 21.14
C LYS A 253 27.80 -17.89 19.67
N VAL A 254 28.73 -17.08 19.15
CA VAL A 254 28.79 -16.74 17.73
C VAL A 254 29.05 -18.00 16.90
N ALA A 255 30.06 -18.80 17.24
CA ALA A 255 30.37 -20.04 16.51
C ALA A 255 29.23 -21.08 16.57
N GLU A 256 28.53 -21.20 17.70
CA GLU A 256 27.36 -22.08 17.83
C GLU A 256 26.19 -21.60 16.95
N ALA A 257 25.90 -20.29 16.96
CA ALA A 257 24.84 -19.71 16.12
C ALA A 257 25.19 -19.81 14.62
N GLU A 258 26.46 -19.69 14.24
CA GLU A 258 26.94 -19.88 12.87
C GLU A 258 26.70 -21.32 12.39
N LYS A 259 27.04 -22.33 13.21
CA LYS A 259 26.75 -23.74 12.89
C LYS A 259 25.26 -23.99 12.72
N LYS A 260 24.40 -23.38 13.54
CA LYS A 260 22.93 -23.49 13.41
C LYS A 260 22.40 -22.86 12.12
N VAL A 261 23.00 -21.75 11.66
CA VAL A 261 22.68 -21.14 10.37
C VAL A 261 23.08 -22.06 9.22
N GLU A 262 24.28 -22.64 9.27
CA GLU A 262 24.77 -23.53 8.22
C GLU A 262 23.96 -24.82 8.11
N GLU A 263 23.58 -25.42 9.25
CA GLU A 263 22.70 -26.59 9.29
C GLU A 263 21.32 -26.30 8.68
N ALA A 264 20.73 -25.15 9.02
CA ALA A 264 19.45 -24.72 8.46
C ALA A 264 19.56 -24.47 6.94
N GLU A 265 20.67 -23.86 6.47
CA GLU A 265 20.90 -23.66 5.05
C GLU A 265 21.01 -24.97 4.28
N LYS A 266 21.68 -25.98 4.86
CA LYS A 266 21.77 -27.32 4.26
C LYS A 266 20.38 -27.96 4.15
N LYS A 267 19.53 -27.82 5.18
CA LYS A 267 18.14 -28.30 5.15
C LYS A 267 17.30 -27.60 4.08
N ALA A 268 17.39 -26.27 3.98
CA ALA A 268 16.67 -25.53 2.93
C ALA A 268 17.17 -25.88 1.52
N LYS A 269 18.48 -26.07 1.33
CA LYS A 269 19.06 -26.52 0.05
C LYS A 269 18.63 -27.95 -0.32
N ALA A 270 18.54 -28.86 0.65
CA ALA A 270 18.02 -30.20 0.43
C ALA A 270 16.54 -30.17 0.01
N GLN A 271 15.71 -29.39 0.69
CA GLN A 271 14.31 -29.19 0.33
C GLN A 271 14.16 -28.59 -1.09
N LYS A 272 15.04 -27.65 -1.45
CA LYS A 272 15.04 -27.00 -2.77
C LYS A 272 15.39 -27.97 -3.90
N GLU A 273 16.32 -28.88 -3.65
CA GLU A 273 16.68 -29.95 -4.58
C GLU A 273 15.56 -30.99 -4.69
N GLU A 274 14.95 -31.36 -3.57
CA GLU A 274 13.79 -32.27 -3.56
C GLU A 274 12.60 -31.70 -4.32
N ASP A 275 12.28 -30.42 -4.12
CA ASP A 275 11.24 -29.72 -4.87
C ASP A 275 11.53 -29.66 -6.37
N ARG A 276 12.79 -29.39 -6.75
CA ARG A 276 13.22 -29.41 -8.16
C ARG A 276 13.05 -30.78 -8.80
N ARG A 277 13.24 -31.87 -8.05
CA ARG A 277 13.07 -33.24 -8.53
C ARG A 277 11.61 -33.68 -8.59
N ASN A 278 10.80 -33.33 -7.59
CA ASN A 278 9.40 -33.71 -7.51
C ASN A 278 8.50 -32.84 -8.40
N TYR A 279 8.88 -31.58 -8.63
CA TYR A 279 8.09 -30.63 -9.41
C TYR A 279 8.94 -29.91 -10.48
N PRO A 280 9.51 -30.65 -11.46
CA PRO A 280 10.43 -30.10 -12.45
C PRO A 280 9.81 -29.05 -13.39
N SER A 281 8.48 -29.04 -13.52
CA SER A 281 7.72 -28.07 -14.33
C SER A 281 7.11 -26.92 -13.53
N ASN A 282 7.29 -26.89 -12.20
CA ASN A 282 6.69 -25.88 -11.33
C ASN A 282 7.57 -24.63 -11.27
N THR A 283 7.00 -23.48 -11.62
CA THR A 283 7.65 -22.16 -11.55
C THR A 283 7.61 -21.55 -10.16
N TYR A 284 6.84 -22.10 -9.22
CA TYR A 284 6.66 -21.58 -7.86
C TYR A 284 7.34 -22.46 -6.80
N PHE A 285 7.87 -21.85 -5.75
CA PHE A 285 8.47 -22.54 -4.60
C PHE A 285 7.41 -23.24 -3.75
N SER A 286 7.73 -24.41 -3.16
CA SER A 286 6.81 -25.07 -2.23
C SER A 286 6.71 -24.29 -0.91
N LEU A 287 5.56 -24.41 -0.22
CA LEU A 287 5.40 -23.85 1.12
C LEU A 287 6.42 -24.44 2.10
N GLU A 288 6.76 -25.73 1.97
CA GLU A 288 7.82 -26.37 2.74
C GLU A 288 9.19 -25.71 2.55
N LEU A 289 9.55 -25.34 1.31
CA LEU A 289 10.78 -24.63 1.01
C LEU A 289 10.74 -23.20 1.55
N GLU A 290 9.61 -22.50 1.44
CA GLU A 290 9.45 -21.14 1.96
C GLU A 290 9.53 -21.09 3.50
N ILE A 291 8.98 -22.10 4.18
CA ILE A 291 9.14 -22.30 5.63
C ILE A 291 10.62 -22.55 5.98
N SER A 292 11.29 -23.43 5.22
CA SER A 292 12.69 -23.76 5.45
C SER A 292 13.63 -22.58 5.19
N GLU A 293 13.40 -21.80 4.13
CA GLU A 293 14.15 -20.58 3.82
C GLU A 293 13.88 -19.49 4.88
N SER A 294 12.65 -19.36 5.38
CA SER A 294 12.31 -18.44 6.48
C SER A 294 13.00 -18.79 7.80
N ASP A 295 13.08 -20.08 8.13
CA ASP A 295 13.82 -20.57 9.31
C ASP A 295 15.31 -20.24 9.23
N VAL A 296 15.91 -20.31 8.04
CA VAL A 296 17.29 -19.85 7.78
C VAL A 296 17.40 -18.34 8.02
N GLU A 297 16.44 -17.56 7.54
CA GLU A 297 16.44 -16.12 7.70
C GLU A 297 16.31 -15.66 9.16
N VAL A 298 15.51 -16.36 9.97
CA VAL A 298 15.39 -16.14 11.42
C VAL A 298 16.73 -16.43 12.10
N LYS A 299 17.32 -17.61 11.85
CA LYS A 299 18.62 -17.98 12.44
C LYS A 299 19.75 -17.03 12.03
N LYS A 300 19.75 -16.54 10.78
CA LYS A 300 20.70 -15.53 10.30
C LYS A 300 20.52 -14.20 11.03
N ALA A 301 19.28 -13.75 11.26
CA ALA A 301 19.01 -12.52 11.99
C ALA A 301 19.37 -12.65 13.48
N GLU A 302 19.09 -13.79 14.11
CA GLU A 302 19.53 -14.09 15.48
C GLU A 302 21.05 -14.11 15.59
N PHE A 303 21.75 -14.65 14.59
CA PHE A 303 23.21 -14.61 14.52
C PHE A 303 23.77 -13.19 14.34
N GLU A 304 23.17 -12.36 13.50
CA GLU A 304 23.50 -10.93 13.38
C GLU A 304 23.32 -10.21 14.72
N LEU A 305 22.24 -10.51 15.45
CA LEU A 305 21.99 -9.96 16.78
C LEU A 305 23.04 -10.42 17.80
N VAL A 306 23.41 -11.70 17.80
CA VAL A 306 24.47 -12.23 18.68
C VAL A 306 25.82 -11.57 18.36
N LYS A 307 26.11 -11.30 17.08
CA LYS A 307 27.30 -10.56 16.64
C LYS A 307 27.27 -9.10 17.09
N GLU A 308 26.15 -8.40 16.95
CA GLU A 308 26.00 -7.00 17.39
C GLU A 308 26.03 -6.87 18.92
N GLU A 309 25.47 -7.83 19.66
CA GLU A 309 25.56 -7.85 21.13
C GLU A 309 26.96 -8.19 21.64
N ALA A 310 27.79 -8.87 20.85
CA ALA A 310 29.17 -9.21 21.16
C ALA A 310 30.20 -8.12 20.81
N LYS A 311 29.80 -7.07 20.07
CA LYS A 311 30.69 -5.95 19.70
C LYS A 311 30.82 -4.95 20.84
N GLU A 312 32.04 -4.55 21.15
CA GLU A 312 32.38 -3.46 22.06
C GLU A 312 33.08 -2.33 21.28
N PRO A 313 32.57 -1.07 21.28
CA PRO A 313 31.45 -0.56 22.08
C PRO A 313 30.07 -0.96 21.54
N ARG A 314 29.15 -1.26 22.47
CA ARG A 314 27.79 -1.70 22.15
C ARG A 314 26.94 -0.53 21.68
N ASN A 315 26.37 -0.62 20.48
CA ASN A 315 25.41 0.37 19.97
C ASN A 315 23.98 -0.09 20.26
N GLU A 316 23.34 0.50 21.28
CA GLU A 316 22.00 0.11 21.74
C GLU A 316 20.91 0.26 20.66
N GLU A 317 21.03 1.26 19.78
CA GLU A 317 20.05 1.50 18.72
C GLU A 317 20.10 0.38 17.67
N LYS A 318 21.31 -0.05 17.28
CA LYS A 318 21.52 -1.17 16.36
C LYS A 318 21.04 -2.50 16.95
N VAL A 319 21.27 -2.72 18.24
CA VAL A 319 20.77 -3.93 18.94
C VAL A 319 19.24 -3.93 19.00
N LYS A 320 18.60 -2.78 19.24
CA LYS A 320 17.12 -2.67 19.20
C LYS A 320 16.57 -2.92 17.79
N GLN A 321 17.22 -2.39 16.75
CA GLN A 321 16.84 -2.64 15.36
C GLN A 321 17.00 -4.13 14.98
N ALA A 322 18.11 -4.76 15.37
CA ALA A 322 18.34 -6.19 15.15
C ALA A 322 17.28 -7.05 15.88
N LYS A 323 16.89 -6.68 17.10
CA LYS A 323 15.81 -7.34 17.85
C LYS A 323 14.48 -7.27 17.11
N ALA A 324 14.10 -6.08 16.63
CA ALA A 324 12.88 -5.91 15.83
C ALA A 324 12.91 -6.73 14.52
N LYS A 325 14.06 -6.82 13.86
CA LYS A 325 14.26 -7.62 12.65
C LYS A 325 14.14 -9.13 12.90
N VAL A 326 14.59 -9.61 14.06
CA VAL A 326 14.40 -11.02 14.48
C VAL A 326 12.93 -11.30 14.75
N GLU A 327 12.25 -10.40 15.48
CA GLU A 327 10.83 -10.54 15.81
C GLU A 327 9.94 -10.55 14.55
N SER A 328 10.21 -9.67 13.59
CA SER A 328 9.45 -9.63 12.33
C SER A 328 9.62 -10.89 11.50
N LYS A 329 10.86 -11.40 11.37
CA LYS A 329 11.13 -12.64 10.64
C LYS A 329 10.52 -13.86 11.32
N LYS A 330 10.53 -13.89 12.66
CA LYS A 330 9.89 -14.95 13.43
C LYS A 330 8.37 -14.94 13.24
N ALA A 331 7.75 -13.76 13.19
CA ALA A 331 6.33 -13.63 12.89
C ALA A 331 5.99 -14.17 11.48
N VAL A 332 6.82 -13.90 10.47
CA VAL A 332 6.66 -14.47 9.12
C VAL A 332 6.74 -15.99 9.14
N ALA A 333 7.75 -16.57 9.80
CA ALA A 333 7.88 -18.02 9.92
C ALA A 333 6.65 -18.67 10.57
N THR A 334 6.13 -18.09 11.66
CA THR A 334 4.90 -18.60 12.32
C THR A 334 3.66 -18.49 11.42
N ARG A 335 3.58 -17.46 10.58
CA ARG A 335 2.47 -17.29 9.64
C ARG A 335 2.50 -18.39 8.56
N LEU A 336 3.68 -18.71 8.03
CA LEU A 336 3.85 -19.79 7.06
C LEU A 336 3.51 -21.16 7.66
N GLU A 337 3.89 -21.40 8.92
CA GLU A 337 3.51 -22.62 9.64
C GLU A 337 2.00 -22.74 9.82
N ASN A 338 1.32 -21.65 10.19
CA ASN A 338 -0.15 -21.64 10.28
C ASN A 338 -0.81 -21.95 8.93
N ILE A 339 -0.31 -21.35 7.84
CA ILE A 339 -0.79 -21.61 6.48
C ILE A 339 -0.64 -23.10 6.12
N LYS A 340 0.48 -23.73 6.46
CA LYS A 340 0.68 -25.17 6.27
C LYS A 340 -0.34 -25.99 7.06
N THR A 341 -0.59 -25.65 8.32
CA THR A 341 -1.58 -26.36 9.14
C THR A 341 -3.00 -26.22 8.60
N ASP A 342 -3.39 -25.03 8.14
CA ASP A 342 -4.72 -24.78 7.61
C ASP A 342 -4.93 -25.47 6.26
N ARG A 343 -3.91 -25.48 5.40
CA ARG A 343 -3.94 -26.26 4.15
C ARG A 343 -4.11 -27.76 4.42
N LYS A 344 -3.41 -28.30 5.42
CA LYS A 344 -3.52 -29.71 5.81
C LYS A 344 -4.93 -30.05 6.33
N LYS A 345 -5.53 -29.15 7.13
CA LYS A 345 -6.92 -29.31 7.59
C LYS A 345 -7.92 -29.26 6.43
N ALA A 346 -7.74 -28.33 5.49
CA ALA A 346 -8.60 -28.22 4.32
C ALA A 346 -8.51 -29.45 3.40
N GLU A 347 -7.30 -30.01 3.23
CA GLU A 347 -7.10 -31.23 2.45
C GLU A 347 -7.71 -32.47 3.13
N GLU A 348 -7.60 -32.57 4.45
CA GLU A 348 -8.22 -33.66 5.22
C GLU A 348 -9.75 -33.59 5.18
N GLU A 349 -10.34 -32.40 5.33
CA GLU A 349 -11.79 -32.20 5.22
C GLU A 349 -12.30 -32.53 3.81
N ALA A 350 -11.55 -32.14 2.77
CA ALA A 350 -11.87 -32.50 1.39
C ALA A 350 -11.83 -34.01 1.15
N LYS A 351 -10.85 -34.72 1.73
CA LYS A 351 -10.75 -36.19 1.69
C LYS A 351 -11.91 -36.86 2.44
N ARG A 352 -12.33 -36.33 3.59
CA ARG A 352 -13.50 -36.85 4.34
C ARG A 352 -14.80 -36.66 3.57
N LYS A 353 -15.02 -35.48 2.95
CA LYS A 353 -16.20 -35.23 2.10
C LYS A 353 -16.22 -36.12 0.86
N ALA A 354 -15.08 -36.35 0.22
CA ALA A 354 -14.97 -37.26 -0.92
C ALA A 354 -15.27 -38.73 -0.52
N ALA A 355 -14.80 -39.18 0.64
CA ALA A 355 -15.08 -40.53 1.15
C ALA A 355 -16.53 -40.71 1.65
N GLU A 356 -17.16 -39.66 2.16
CA GLU A 356 -18.57 -39.66 2.57
C GLU A 356 -19.51 -39.67 1.36
N GLU A 357 -19.18 -38.93 0.30
CA GLU A 357 -19.94 -38.95 -0.96
C GLU A 357 -19.87 -40.31 -1.67
N ASP A 358 -18.75 -41.03 -1.53
CA ASP A 358 -18.58 -42.38 -2.07
C ASP A 358 -19.41 -43.42 -1.28
N LYS A 359 -19.52 -43.27 0.05
CA LYS A 359 -20.39 -44.12 0.90
C LYS A 359 -21.89 -43.89 0.67
N VAL A 360 -22.31 -42.70 0.26
CA VAL A 360 -23.73 -42.40 -0.04
C VAL A 360 -24.19 -43.05 -1.35
N LYS A 361 -23.28 -43.37 -2.27
CA LYS A 361 -23.60 -44.07 -3.54
C LYS A 361 -23.75 -45.60 -3.38
N GLU A 362 -23.45 -46.15 -2.20
CA GLU A 362 -23.47 -47.60 -1.91
C GLU A 362 -24.70 -48.06 -1.09
N LYS A 363 -25.81 -47.30 -1.06
CA LYS A 363 -27.11 -47.85 -0.60
C LYS A 363 -27.86 -48.50 -1.78
N PRO A 364 -28.30 -49.77 -1.69
CA PRO A 364 -29.01 -50.43 -2.77
C PRO A 364 -30.40 -49.79 -2.97
N ALA A 365 -30.77 -49.65 -4.24
CA ALA A 365 -32.01 -49.03 -4.70
C ALA A 365 -33.26 -49.70 -4.09
N GLU A 366 -34.09 -48.90 -3.43
CA GLU A 366 -35.47 -49.28 -3.12
C GLU A 366 -36.29 -49.19 -4.42
N GLN A 367 -36.89 -50.31 -4.82
CA GLN A 367 -37.66 -50.45 -6.06
C GLN A 367 -38.82 -49.45 -6.13
N PRO A 368 -39.10 -48.84 -7.30
CA PRO A 368 -40.32 -48.07 -7.48
C PRO A 368 -41.53 -49.03 -7.57
N GLN A 369 -42.58 -48.77 -6.79
CA GLN A 369 -43.86 -49.47 -6.91
C GLN A 369 -44.50 -49.23 -8.29
N PRO A 370 -45.20 -50.23 -8.87
CA PRO A 370 -45.82 -50.12 -10.18
C PRO A 370 -47.12 -49.29 -10.15
N ALA A 371 -47.33 -48.49 -11.19
CA ALA A 371 -48.51 -47.65 -11.38
C ALA A 371 -49.81 -48.47 -11.63
N PRO A 372 -50.98 -48.00 -11.17
CA PRO A 372 -52.25 -48.68 -11.40
C PRO A 372 -52.79 -48.44 -12.83
N ALA A 373 -53.41 -49.49 -13.39
CA ALA A 373 -53.92 -49.61 -14.75
C ALA A 373 -55.21 -48.79 -15.03
N PRO A 374 -55.53 -48.48 -16.31
CA PRO A 374 -56.68 -47.66 -16.69
C PRO A 374 -57.99 -48.45 -16.68
N GLN A 375 -59.09 -47.84 -16.24
CA GLN A 375 -60.45 -48.40 -16.34
C GLN A 375 -61.30 -47.69 -17.42
N PRO A 376 -62.23 -48.41 -18.08
CA PRO A 376 -63.02 -47.91 -19.21
C PRO A 376 -64.39 -47.30 -18.84
N GLU A 377 -65.03 -46.75 -19.88
CA GLU A 377 -66.16 -45.82 -20.08
C GLU A 377 -67.51 -45.90 -19.29
N LYS A 378 -68.18 -44.73 -19.37
CA LYS A 378 -69.50 -44.15 -18.95
C LYS A 378 -70.80 -44.98 -19.12
N PRO A 379 -71.97 -44.59 -18.50
CA PRO A 379 -72.95 -43.64 -19.11
C PRO A 379 -73.90 -42.76 -18.20
N THR A 380 -74.28 -41.57 -18.75
CA THR A 380 -75.55 -40.72 -18.69
C THR A 380 -76.16 -40.29 -17.32
N GLU A 381 -76.73 -39.09 -17.03
CA GLU A 381 -77.70 -38.19 -17.71
C GLU A 381 -77.58 -36.67 -17.33
N GLU A 382 -78.16 -35.84 -18.21
CA GLU A 382 -78.36 -34.36 -18.35
C GLU A 382 -79.33 -33.70 -17.31
N PRO A 383 -79.77 -32.42 -17.43
CA PRO A 383 -79.17 -31.16 -17.95
C PRO A 383 -79.34 -29.99 -16.92
N GLU A 384 -78.73 -28.80 -17.05
CA GLU A 384 -79.34 -27.61 -17.67
C GLU A 384 -78.31 -26.47 -17.71
N ASN A 385 -78.29 -25.78 -18.84
CA ASN A 385 -77.67 -24.48 -19.07
C ASN A 385 -78.85 -23.53 -19.43
N PRO A 386 -78.75 -22.20 -19.27
CA PRO A 386 -78.03 -21.48 -20.32
C PRO A 386 -77.27 -20.21 -19.89
N ALA A 387 -76.20 -19.94 -20.62
CA ALA A 387 -75.60 -18.61 -20.78
C ALA A 387 -76.56 -17.63 -21.50
N PRO A 388 -76.24 -16.32 -21.53
CA PRO A 388 -75.54 -15.85 -22.74
C PRO A 388 -74.45 -14.77 -22.51
N ALA A 389 -73.55 -14.74 -23.49
CA ALA A 389 -72.40 -13.85 -23.73
C ALA A 389 -72.85 -12.47 -24.32
N PRO A 390 -72.01 -11.62 -24.98
CA PRO A 390 -70.55 -11.57 -25.18
C PRO A 390 -69.91 -10.14 -25.04
N LYS A 391 -68.59 -10.03 -25.30
CA LYS A 391 -67.68 -8.86 -25.29
C LYS A 391 -68.04 -7.73 -26.30
N PRO A 392 -67.38 -6.54 -26.27
CA PRO A 392 -66.19 -6.34 -27.13
C PRO A 392 -65.06 -5.44 -26.55
N GLU A 393 -63.96 -5.35 -27.32
CA GLU A 393 -62.66 -4.71 -27.10
C GLU A 393 -62.61 -3.15 -27.12
N LYS A 394 -61.63 -2.60 -26.36
CA LYS A 394 -60.70 -1.43 -26.53
C LYS A 394 -61.02 -0.32 -27.59
N PRO A 395 -60.69 0.98 -27.34
CA PRO A 395 -59.29 1.45 -27.23
C PRO A 395 -59.02 2.66 -26.28
N ALA A 396 -57.76 3.10 -26.29
CA ALA A 396 -57.10 4.06 -25.41
C ALA A 396 -57.44 5.56 -25.63
N GLU A 397 -57.34 6.36 -24.56
CA GLU A 397 -57.01 7.80 -24.51
C GLU A 397 -56.68 8.13 -23.03
N GLN A 398 -55.41 8.30 -22.64
CA GLN A 398 -54.65 9.56 -22.44
C GLN A 398 -55.14 10.51 -21.31
N PRO A 399 -54.22 11.27 -20.68
CA PRO A 399 -54.19 11.53 -19.23
C PRO A 399 -54.74 12.90 -18.84
N GLN A 400 -55.07 13.05 -17.55
CA GLN A 400 -54.97 14.32 -16.81
C GLN A 400 -54.38 14.06 -15.42
#